data_AF-A0AAN9AYP6-F1
#
_entry.id   AF-A0AAN9AYP6-F1
#
_cell.length_a   1.000
_cell.length_b   1.000
_cell.length_c   1.000
_cell.angle_alpha   90.00
_cell.angle_beta   90.00
_cell.angle_gamma   90.00
#
_symmetry.space_group_name_H-M   'P 1'
#
loop_
_entity.id
_entity.type
_entity.pdbx_description
1 polymer ?
#
loop_
_entity_poly.entity_id
_entity_poly.type
_entity_poly.pdbx_seq_one_letter_code
_entity_poly.pdbx_strand_id
1 'polypeptide(L)'
;MYNMAVSNYRFSSTQIGELIDLYRSHEPLWNTFSKLYKNRDAKFAAWQSVQMNFQAKYGVLVSMDDIEKRLVHERTLYVRELKKVQNTTRSGAGGDDVYLPTGEFYHELSFLAPVVKLRKSITNLVGGFY
;
A
#
# COMPACT_ATOMS: atom_id res chain seq x y z
N MET A 1 2.74 -25.99 13.83
CA MET A 1 1.71 -26.15 12.79
C MET A 1 0.55 -25.24 13.14
N TYR A 2 0.40 -24.10 12.47
CA TYR A 2 -0.83 -23.31 12.52
C TYR A 2 -1.46 -23.39 11.13
N ASN A 3 -2.62 -24.03 11.06
CA ASN A 3 -3.44 -24.13 9.87
C ASN A 3 -3.75 -22.71 9.39
N MET A 4 -3.15 -22.32 8.27
CA MET A 4 -3.52 -21.13 7.51
C MET A 4 -4.90 -21.43 6.90
N ALA A 5 -5.96 -21.15 7.65
CA ALA A 5 -7.26 -20.96 7.04
C ALA A 5 -7.08 -19.89 5.98
N VAL A 6 -7.32 -20.23 4.71
CA VAL A 6 -7.36 -19.28 3.62
C VAL A 6 -8.50 -18.34 3.94
N SER A 7 -8.16 -17.23 4.57
CA SER A 7 -9.15 -16.27 4.99
C SER A 7 -9.64 -15.48 3.78
N ASN A 8 -10.96 -15.43 3.65
CA ASN A 8 -11.70 -15.23 2.39
C ASN A 8 -12.70 -14.05 2.52
N TYR A 9 -12.40 -13.09 3.41
CA TYR A 9 -13.26 -11.93 3.58
C TYR A 9 -13.17 -11.02 2.35
N ARG A 10 -14.32 -10.78 1.70
CA ARG A 10 -14.41 -9.91 0.53
C ARG A 10 -14.76 -8.48 0.98
N PHE A 11 -13.78 -7.60 0.96
CA PHE A 11 -13.97 -6.17 1.23
C PHE A 11 -14.65 -5.46 0.06
N SER A 12 -15.59 -4.57 0.35
CA SER A 12 -16.14 -3.60 -0.61
C SER A 12 -15.21 -2.39 -0.75
N SER A 13 -15.35 -1.60 -1.82
CA SER A 13 -14.56 -0.38 -2.03
C SER A 13 -14.61 0.58 -0.85
N THR A 14 -15.81 0.80 -0.28
CA THR A 14 -15.99 1.66 0.90
C THR A 14 -15.22 1.12 2.12
N GLN A 15 -15.25 -0.19 2.34
CA GLN A 15 -14.50 -0.82 3.43
C GLN A 15 -12.99 -0.69 3.23
N ILE A 16 -12.53 -0.74 1.99
CA ILE A 16 -11.11 -0.61 1.66
C ILE A 16 -10.64 0.82 1.90
N GLY A 17 -11.40 1.83 1.47
CA GLY A 17 -11.09 3.24 1.78
C GLY A 17 -10.95 3.48 3.28
N GLU A 18 -11.87 2.94 4.07
CA GLU A 18 -11.85 3.05 5.53
C GLU A 18 -10.68 2.29 6.17
N LEU A 19 -10.31 1.12 5.63
CA LEU A 19 -9.08 0.44 6.04
C LEU A 19 -7.84 1.28 5.73
N ILE A 20 -7.82 1.99 4.61
CA ILE A 20 -6.71 2.88 4.25
C ILE A 20 -6.62 4.07 5.21
N ASP A 21 -7.75 4.64 5.61
CA ASP A 21 -7.79 5.74 6.59
C ASP A 21 -7.32 5.27 7.98
N LEU A 22 -7.78 4.10 8.44
CA LEU A 22 -7.30 3.48 9.66
C LEU A 22 -5.80 3.16 9.57
N TYR A 23 -5.33 2.62 8.43
CA TYR A 23 -3.93 2.34 8.22
C TYR A 23 -3.08 3.61 8.24
N ARG A 24 -3.55 4.70 7.62
CA ARG A 24 -2.89 6.01 7.59
C ARG A 24 -2.72 6.59 8.99
N SER A 25 -3.71 6.45 9.87
CA SER A 25 -3.65 6.99 11.24
C SER A 25 -2.68 6.25 12.17
N HIS A 26 -2.18 5.07 11.77
CA HIS A 26 -1.27 4.26 12.56
C HIS A 26 0.15 4.24 11.98
N GLU A 27 0.97 5.25 12.32
CA GLU A 27 2.36 5.37 11.86
C GLU A 27 3.22 4.09 11.96
N PRO A 28 3.14 3.25 13.03
CA PRO A 28 3.95 2.05 13.14
C PRO A 28 3.80 1.10 11.94
N LEU A 29 2.67 1.17 11.23
CA LEU A 29 2.34 0.26 10.13
C LEU A 29 2.96 0.66 8.79
N TRP A 30 3.31 1.94 8.59
CA TRP A 30 3.72 2.44 7.28
C TRP A 30 4.92 3.38 7.29
N ASN A 31 5.14 4.13 8.37
CA ASN A 31 6.14 5.19 8.41
C ASN A 31 7.53 4.63 8.71
N THR A 32 8.28 4.26 7.67
CA THR A 32 9.64 3.70 7.82
C THR A 32 10.65 4.64 8.50
N PHE A 33 10.35 5.94 8.59
CA PHE A 33 11.17 6.93 9.30
C PHE A 33 10.86 6.98 10.81
N SER A 34 9.69 6.51 11.24
CA SER A 34 9.31 6.46 12.65
C SER A 34 10.07 5.37 13.39
N LYS A 35 10.50 5.64 14.62
CA LYS A 35 11.12 4.63 15.50
C LYS A 35 10.15 3.49 15.80
N LEU A 36 8.85 3.77 15.83
CA LEU A 36 7.80 2.79 16.10
C LEU A 36 7.68 1.74 14.99
N TYR A 37 8.11 2.05 13.76
CA TYR A 37 8.05 1.10 12.66
C TYR A 37 8.90 -0.17 12.88
N LYS A 38 9.97 -0.07 13.67
CA LYS A 38 10.79 -1.23 14.06
C LYS A 38 10.30 -1.90 15.35
N ASN A 39 9.38 -1.29 16.07
CA ASN A 39 8.84 -1.81 17.32
C ASN A 39 7.73 -2.84 16.99
N ARG A 40 7.96 -4.10 17.38
CA ARG A 40 7.01 -5.20 17.13
C ARG A 40 5.71 -5.03 17.91
N ASP A 41 5.79 -4.59 19.16
CA ASP A 41 4.63 -4.42 20.04
C ASP A 41 3.76 -3.26 19.56
N ALA A 42 4.39 -2.15 19.13
CA ALA A 42 3.68 -1.02 18.54
C ALA A 42 2.95 -1.40 17.25
N LYS A 43 3.55 -2.25 16.41
CA LYS A 43 2.91 -2.78 15.20
C LYS A 43 1.74 -3.70 15.53
N PHE A 44 1.92 -4.61 16.48
CA PHE A 44 0.86 -5.51 16.91
C PHE A 44 -0.34 -4.73 17.47
N ALA A 45 -0.08 -3.78 18.38
CA ALA A 45 -1.12 -2.92 18.95
C ALA A 45 -1.85 -2.09 17.87
N ALA A 46 -1.10 -1.55 16.91
CA ALA A 46 -1.68 -0.82 15.79
C ALA A 46 -2.57 -1.71 14.91
N TRP A 47 -2.12 -2.92 14.55
CA TRP A 47 -2.94 -3.85 13.79
C TRP A 47 -4.19 -4.30 14.54
N GLN A 48 -4.06 -4.55 15.84
CA GLN A 48 -5.19 -4.89 16.70
C GLN A 48 -6.21 -3.74 16.75
N SER A 49 -5.74 -2.50 16.87
CA SER A 49 -6.58 -1.31 16.81
C SER A 49 -7.33 -1.22 15.48
N VAL A 50 -6.65 -1.38 14.34
CA VAL A 50 -7.30 -1.38 13.02
C VAL A 50 -8.38 -2.46 12.93
N GLN A 51 -8.07 -3.69 13.36
CA GLN A 51 -9.03 -4.80 13.36
C GLN A 51 -10.25 -4.50 14.23
N MET A 52 -10.04 -4.05 15.47
CA MET A 52 -11.13 -3.76 16.40
C MET A 52 -12.04 -2.64 15.89
N ASN A 53 -11.46 -1.54 15.38
CA ASN A 53 -12.24 -0.43 14.83
C ASN A 53 -13.06 -0.86 13.60
N PHE A 54 -12.46 -1.64 12.71
CA PHE A 54 -13.15 -2.15 11.52
C PHE A 54 -14.32 -3.08 11.89
N GLN A 55 -14.07 -4.07 12.76
CA GLN A 55 -15.09 -5.01 13.20
C GLN A 55 -16.24 -4.31 13.95
N ALA A 56 -15.92 -3.35 14.83
CA ALA A 56 -16.92 -2.59 15.56
C ALA A 56 -17.81 -1.75 14.63
N LYS A 57 -17.23 -1.15 13.59
CA LYS A 57 -17.95 -0.32 12.62
C LYS A 57 -18.88 -1.14 11.71
N TYR A 58 -18.43 -2.29 11.22
CA TYR A 58 -19.17 -3.08 10.24
C TYR A 58 -19.94 -4.27 10.82
N GLY A 59 -19.77 -4.57 12.12
CA GLY A 59 -20.42 -5.71 12.77
C GLY A 59 -19.97 -7.06 12.18
N VAL A 60 -18.73 -7.16 11.70
CA VAL A 60 -18.18 -8.36 11.06
C VAL A 60 -17.06 -8.97 11.89
N LEU A 61 -16.80 -10.26 11.67
CA LEU A 61 -15.60 -10.92 12.16
C LEU A 61 -14.61 -11.06 11.01
N VAL A 62 -13.44 -10.43 11.14
CA VAL A 62 -12.36 -10.47 10.14
C VAL A 62 -11.03 -10.62 10.85
N SER A 63 -10.14 -11.43 10.30
CA SER A 63 -8.83 -11.64 10.93
C SER A 63 -7.90 -10.45 10.66
N MET A 64 -6.91 -10.27 11.54
CA MET A 64 -5.83 -9.31 11.30
C MET A 64 -5.06 -9.63 10.01
N ASP A 65 -4.89 -10.91 9.69
CA ASP A 65 -4.23 -11.39 8.47
C ASP A 65 -4.99 -11.00 7.19
N ASP A 66 -6.32 -11.04 7.19
CA ASP A 66 -7.14 -10.55 6.06
C ASP A 66 -6.92 -9.06 5.79
N ILE A 67 -6.98 -8.27 6.87
CA ILE A 67 -6.81 -6.82 6.82
C ILE A 67 -5.42 -6.50 6.30
N GLU A 68 -4.39 -7.14 6.86
CA GLU A 68 -3.01 -6.95 6.43
C GLU A 68 -2.83 -7.33 4.95
N LYS A 69 -3.31 -8.51 4.53
CA LYS A 69 -3.27 -8.95 3.12
C LYS A 69 -3.95 -7.96 2.20
N ARG A 70 -5.13 -7.44 2.58
CA ARG A 70 -5.85 -6.45 1.77
C ARG A 70 -5.06 -5.15 1.64
N LEU A 71 -4.54 -4.61 2.73
CA LEU A 71 -3.76 -3.37 2.72
C LEU A 71 -2.43 -3.52 1.97
N VAL A 72 -1.77 -4.68 2.08
CA VAL A 72 -0.57 -5.00 1.30
C VAL A 72 -0.88 -5.07 -0.20
N HIS A 73 -2.02 -5.63 -0.58
CA HIS A 73 -2.49 -5.63 -1.95
C HIS A 73 -2.67 -4.20 -2.48
N GLU A 74 -3.39 -3.35 -1.76
CA GLU A 74 -3.61 -1.94 -2.13
C GLU A 74 -2.29 -1.17 -2.26
N ARG A 75 -1.40 -1.32 -1.27
CA ARG A 75 -0.05 -0.74 -1.33
C ARG A 75 0.71 -1.20 -2.57
N THR A 76 0.59 -2.45 -2.97
CA THR A 76 1.26 -2.99 -4.16
C THR A 76 0.74 -2.35 -5.44
N LEU A 77 -0.58 -2.16 -5.55
CA LEU A 77 -1.20 -1.45 -6.67
C LEU A 77 -0.71 0.00 -6.73
N TYR A 78 -0.75 0.71 -5.60
CA TYR A 78 -0.25 2.07 -5.49
C TYR A 78 1.22 2.20 -5.92
N VAL A 79 2.11 1.34 -5.40
CA VAL A 79 3.54 1.36 -5.74
C VAL A 79 3.77 1.12 -7.24
N ARG A 80 2.96 0.24 -7.86
CA ARG A 80 3.03 -0.02 -9.30
C ARG A 80 2.62 1.21 -10.12
N GLU A 81 1.56 1.89 -9.73
CA GLU A 81 1.11 3.11 -10.39
C GLU A 81 2.09 4.26 -10.19
N LEU A 82 2.57 4.46 -8.96
CA LEU A 82 3.57 5.48 -8.64
C LEU A 82 4.84 5.30 -9.50
N LYS A 83 5.25 4.05 -9.77
CA LYS A 83 6.37 3.76 -10.68
C LYS A 83 6.09 4.19 -12.12
N LYS A 84 4.87 3.99 -12.62
CA LYS A 84 4.48 4.45 -13.97
C LYS A 84 4.54 5.97 -14.06
N VAL A 85 3.94 6.67 -13.09
CA VAL A 85 3.97 8.14 -13.00
C VAL A 85 5.40 8.66 -12.98
N GLN A 86 6.28 8.11 -12.13
CA GLN A 86 7.66 8.58 -12.04
C GLN A 86 8.48 8.29 -13.30
N ASN A 87 8.16 7.22 -14.05
CA ASN A 87 8.86 6.89 -15.27
C ASN A 87 8.51 7.84 -16.43
N THR A 88 7.24 8.24 -16.57
CA THR A 88 6.82 9.19 -17.61
C THR A 88 7.36 10.59 -17.34
N THR A 89 7.35 11.05 -16.09
CA THR A 89 7.91 12.36 -15.72
C THR A 89 9.42 12.47 -15.97
N ARG A 90 10.18 11.36 -15.82
CA ARG A 90 11.65 11.37 -15.97
C ARG A 90 12.15 11.30 -17.41
N SER A 91 11.38 10.70 -18.31
CA SER A 91 11.83 10.46 -19.69
C SER A 91 11.74 11.70 -20.59
N GLY A 92 11.39 12.88 -20.06
CA GLY A 92 11.25 14.12 -20.84
C GLY A 92 10.14 14.02 -21.89
N ALA A 93 9.19 13.11 -21.70
CA ALA A 93 8.07 12.92 -22.59
C ALA A 93 7.23 14.21 -22.61
N GLY A 94 6.76 14.61 -23.80
CA GLY A 94 5.98 15.84 -23.96
C GLY A 94 4.73 15.83 -23.07
N GLY A 95 4.08 16.99 -22.87
CA GLY A 95 2.93 17.13 -21.96
C GLY A 95 1.80 16.11 -22.14
N ASP A 96 1.72 15.47 -23.31
CA ASP A 96 0.73 14.45 -23.67
C ASP A 96 1.07 13.01 -23.20
N ASP A 97 2.30 12.75 -22.73
CA ASP A 97 2.79 11.40 -22.38
C ASP A 97 2.81 11.12 -20.85
N VAL A 98 2.27 12.02 -20.03
CA VAL A 98 2.25 11.84 -18.57
C VAL A 98 1.16 10.83 -18.19
N TYR A 99 1.57 9.64 -17.72
CA TYR A 99 0.64 8.64 -17.18
C TYR A 99 -0.20 9.23 -16.03
N LEU A 100 -1.53 9.20 -16.21
CA LEU A 100 -2.50 9.50 -15.18
C LEU A 100 -2.83 8.21 -14.39
N PRO A 101 -2.70 8.22 -13.05
CA PRO A 101 -3.10 7.10 -12.22
C PRO A 101 -4.58 6.73 -12.42
N THR A 102 -4.88 5.44 -12.36
CA THR A 102 -6.22 4.88 -12.60
C THR A 102 -6.76 4.11 -11.40
N GLY A 103 -5.91 3.84 -10.40
CA GLY A 103 -6.26 3.09 -9.21
C GLY A 103 -7.23 3.87 -8.34
N GLU A 104 -8.29 3.18 -7.93
CA GLU A 104 -9.38 3.71 -7.11
C GLU A 104 -8.87 4.41 -5.84
N PHE A 105 -7.82 3.87 -5.22
CA PHE A 105 -7.25 4.38 -3.97
C PHE A 105 -5.91 5.09 -4.12
N TYR A 106 -5.54 5.51 -5.34
CA TYR A 106 -4.22 6.10 -5.59
C TYR A 106 -3.98 7.37 -4.76
N HIS A 107 -4.99 8.24 -4.68
CA HIS A 107 -4.90 9.49 -3.94
C HIS A 107 -4.90 9.27 -2.43
N GLU A 108 -5.67 8.30 -1.96
CA GLU A 108 -5.81 7.87 -0.57
C GLU A 108 -4.53 7.19 -0.07
N LEU A 109 -3.71 6.62 -0.95
CA LEU A 109 -2.42 6.02 -0.61
C LEU A 109 -1.23 6.96 -0.83
N SER A 110 -1.47 8.20 -1.29
CA SER A 110 -0.41 9.18 -1.61
C SER A 110 0.52 9.50 -0.42
N PHE A 111 0.04 9.37 0.82
CA PHE A 111 0.85 9.52 2.04
C PHE A 111 2.03 8.53 2.12
N LEU A 112 1.99 7.45 1.34
CA LEU A 112 3.08 6.49 1.23
C LEU A 112 4.22 6.95 0.31
N ALA A 113 4.00 7.96 -0.54
CA ALA A 113 5.02 8.42 -1.50
C ALA A 113 6.40 8.68 -0.86
N PRO A 114 6.52 9.36 0.32
CA PRO A 114 7.82 9.65 0.92
C PRO A 114 8.56 8.42 1.44
N VAL A 115 7.83 7.35 1.80
CA VAL A 115 8.40 6.13 2.41
C VAL A 115 8.59 4.99 1.40
N VAL A 116 8.02 5.11 0.20
CA VAL A 116 8.17 4.11 -0.87
C VAL A 116 9.50 4.30 -1.58
N LYS A 117 10.36 3.30 -1.48
CA LYS A 117 11.63 3.25 -2.24
C LYS A 117 11.42 2.49 -3.55
N LEU A 118 11.27 3.24 -4.65
CA LEU A 118 11.25 2.64 -5.98
C LEU A 118 12.67 2.27 -6.42
N ARG A 119 12.90 1.01 -6.77
CA ARG A 119 14.16 0.61 -7.42
C ARG A 119 14.19 1.20 -8.83
N LYS A 120 15.33 1.79 -9.22
CA LYS A 120 15.58 2.18 -10.62
C LYS A 120 15.52 0.92 -11.47
N SER A 121 14.77 0.94 -12.57
CA SER A 121 14.92 -0.09 -13.59
C SER A 121 16.26 0.16 -14.26
N ILE A 122 17.19 -0.79 -14.20
CA ILE A 122 18.36 -0.77 -15.08
C ILE A 122 17.82 -1.21 -16.43
N THR A 123 17.49 -0.26 -17.29
CA THR A 123 17.20 -0.55 -18.68
C THR A 123 18.54 -0.94 -19.32
N ASN A 124 18.80 -2.23 -19.48
CA ASN A 124 19.86 -2.70 -20.37
C ASN A 124 19.38 -2.47 -21.81
N LEU A 125 19.37 -1.21 -22.23
CA LEU A 125 19.46 -0.88 -23.65
C LEU A 125 20.90 -1.16 -24.04
N VAL A 126 21.19 -2.42 -24.38
CA VAL A 126 22.39 -2.78 -25.13
C VAL A 126 22.19 -2.18 -26.53
N GLY A 127 22.43 -0.88 -26.63
CA GLY A 127 22.63 -0.19 -27.90
C GLY A 127 24.05 -0.51 -28.35
N GLY A 128 24.16 -1.33 -29.39
CA GLY A 128 25.44 -1.67 -29.99
C GLY A 128 26.09 -0.49 -30.70
N PHE A 129 27.42 -0.44 -30.64
CA PHE A 129 28.41 0.06 -31.60
C PHE A 129 29.72 -0.57 -31.10
N TYR A 130 30.48 -1.40 -31.80
CA TYR A 130 30.86 -1.50 -33.21
C TYR A 130 31.03 -2.96 -33.63
#